data_AF-A0A6H1X0W2-F1
#
_entry.id   AF-A0A6H1X0W2-F1
#
_cell.length_a   1.000
_cell.length_b   1.000
_cell.length_c   1.000
_cell.angle_alpha   90.00
_cell.angle_beta   90.00
_cell.angle_gamma   90.00
#
_symmetry.space_group_name_H-M   'P 1'
#
loop_
_entity.id
_entity.type
_entity.pdbx_description
1 polymer ?
#
loop_
_entity_poly.entity_id
_entity_poly.type
_entity_poly.pdbx_seq_one_letter_code
_entity_poly.pdbx_strand_id
1 'polypeptide(L)'
;MSNLKKVLKNNEAKGNSVTVNPSYAMKQLIVKMKGEIGAALPSQLSSDRFQRVALTAFNSNPKLQNCDPMSFIAAMMQSAQLGLEPNTPLGQAYLIPYKVNGMEKVQFQIGYKGLLELAHRSEKLKSLYAHEVRENDEFDIDYGLEQKLIHKPLLKGDRGKIIGYYAVYHLEPNRYSFTFMTYDEILNNGKKYSKSFEGGIWENEFDSMAKKTVIKKLLKYAPLSIEMQKAIAFDESVKESISNDMLFIEPVESQLLDVSI
;
A
#
# COMPACT_ATOMS: atom_id res chain seq x y z
N MET A 1 -30.53 -35.95 2.83
CA MET A 1 -29.94 -35.57 1.52
C MET A 1 -30.95 -35.45 0.36
N SER A 2 -32.16 -36.06 0.41
CA SER A 2 -33.11 -36.00 -0.72
C SER A 2 -33.80 -34.64 -0.90
N ASN A 3 -34.05 -33.90 0.19
CA ASN A 3 -34.68 -32.57 0.10
C ASN A 3 -33.75 -31.50 -0.49
N LEU A 4 -32.44 -31.54 -0.21
CA LEU A 4 -31.49 -30.54 -0.73
C LEU A 4 -31.32 -30.65 -2.25
N LYS A 5 -31.22 -31.88 -2.78
CA LYS A 5 -31.18 -32.12 -4.24
C LYS A 5 -32.48 -31.70 -4.94
N LYS A 6 -33.63 -31.83 -4.26
CA LYS A 6 -34.94 -31.41 -4.79
C LYS A 6 -35.09 -29.88 -4.82
N VAL A 7 -34.61 -29.19 -3.79
CA VAL A 7 -34.58 -27.72 -3.72
C VAL A 7 -33.62 -27.14 -4.76
N LEU A 8 -32.45 -27.74 -4.96
CA LEU A 8 -31.48 -27.30 -5.96
C LEU A 8 -32.02 -27.48 -7.39
N LYS A 9 -32.63 -28.64 -7.72
CA LYS A 9 -33.28 -28.86 -9.02
C LYS A 9 -34.47 -27.92 -9.28
N ASN A 10 -35.25 -27.58 -8.25
CA ASN A 10 -36.36 -26.64 -8.39
C ASN A 10 -35.90 -25.19 -8.62
N ASN A 11 -34.70 -24.82 -8.17
CA ASN A 11 -34.12 -23.50 -8.41
C ASN A 11 -33.50 -23.39 -9.80
N GLU A 12 -32.87 -24.44 -10.32
CA GLU A 12 -32.40 -24.51 -11.72
C GLU A 12 -33.55 -24.40 -12.72
N ALA A 13 -34.70 -25.02 -12.43
CA ALA A 13 -35.87 -25.02 -13.32
C ALA A 13 -36.63 -23.68 -13.39
N LYS A 14 -36.32 -22.71 -12.50
CA LYS A 14 -37.03 -21.42 -12.43
C LYS A 14 -36.23 -20.22 -12.98
N GLY A 15 -35.03 -20.43 -13.51
CA GLY A 15 -34.21 -19.33 -14.05
C GLY A 15 -33.84 -18.26 -13.02
N ASN A 16 -34.10 -18.49 -11.73
CA ASN A 16 -33.66 -17.61 -10.66
C ASN A 16 -32.16 -17.86 -10.46
N SER A 17 -31.32 -17.04 -11.10
CA SER A 17 -29.91 -16.94 -10.77
C SER A 17 -29.79 -16.73 -9.26
N VAL A 18 -29.21 -17.70 -8.54
CA VAL A 18 -28.93 -17.54 -7.11
C VAL A 18 -27.92 -16.40 -6.98
N THR A 19 -28.38 -15.22 -6.59
CA THR A 19 -27.51 -14.07 -6.31
C THR A 19 -26.75 -14.38 -5.03
N VAL A 20 -25.52 -14.89 -5.16
CA VAL A 20 -24.66 -15.16 -4.01
C VAL A 20 -24.22 -13.83 -3.44
N ASN A 21 -24.45 -13.62 -2.14
CA ASN A 21 -23.97 -12.44 -1.43
C ASN A 21 -22.42 -12.33 -1.57
N PRO A 22 -21.87 -11.21 -2.07
CA PRO A 22 -20.43 -11.06 -2.29
C PRO A 22 -19.58 -11.30 -1.03
N SER A 23 -20.03 -10.82 0.13
CA SER A 23 -19.35 -11.05 1.41
C SER A 23 -19.30 -12.52 1.79
N TYR A 24 -20.38 -13.26 1.52
CA TYR A 24 -20.40 -14.71 1.77
C TYR A 24 -19.45 -15.44 0.80
N ALA A 25 -19.49 -15.11 -0.50
CA ALA A 25 -18.59 -15.69 -1.49
C ALA A 25 -17.12 -15.43 -1.15
N MET A 26 -16.77 -14.19 -0.82
CA MET A 26 -15.41 -13.81 -0.43
C MET A 26 -14.96 -14.54 0.85
N LYS A 27 -15.84 -14.67 1.85
CA LYS A 27 -15.55 -15.46 3.05
C LYS A 27 -15.23 -16.92 2.70
N GLN A 28 -16.00 -17.55 1.82
CA GLN A 28 -15.73 -18.93 1.41
C GLN A 28 -14.39 -19.05 0.65
N LEU A 29 -14.06 -18.07 -0.20
CA LEU A 29 -12.80 -18.03 -0.92
C LEU A 29 -11.60 -17.92 0.03
N ILE A 30 -11.65 -17.00 0.99
CA ILE A 30 -10.61 -16.85 2.02
C ILE A 30 -10.46 -18.14 2.84
N VAL A 31 -11.56 -18.77 3.25
CA VAL A 31 -11.52 -20.04 4.00
C VAL A 31 -10.88 -21.16 3.17
N LYS A 32 -11.22 -21.25 1.88
CA LYS A 32 -10.63 -22.24 0.97
C LYS A 32 -9.12 -22.05 0.84
N MET A 33 -8.65 -20.80 0.92
CA MET A 33 -7.24 -20.41 0.77
C MET A 33 -6.48 -20.27 2.10
N LYS A 34 -7.05 -20.74 3.22
CA LYS A 34 -6.45 -20.58 4.54
C LYS A 34 -5.02 -21.14 4.62
N GLY A 35 -4.72 -22.23 3.89
CA GLY A 35 -3.40 -22.83 3.87
C GLY A 35 -2.35 -21.92 3.22
N GLU A 36 -2.67 -21.39 2.04
CA GLU A 36 -1.84 -20.47 1.27
C GLU A 36 -1.62 -19.16 2.02
N ILE A 37 -2.67 -18.61 2.62
CA ILE A 37 -2.58 -17.39 3.45
C ILE A 37 -1.70 -17.64 4.68
N GLY A 38 -1.85 -18.80 5.33
CA GLY A 38 -1.02 -19.18 6.46
C GLY A 38 0.46 -19.33 6.10
N ALA A 39 0.76 -19.91 4.93
CA ALA A 39 2.12 -20.07 4.43
C ALA A 39 2.79 -18.74 4.02
N ALA A 40 1.99 -17.75 3.60
CA ALA A 40 2.47 -16.44 3.20
C ALA A 40 2.78 -15.51 4.40
N LEU A 41 2.15 -15.73 5.55
CA LEU A 41 2.30 -14.87 6.72
C LEU A 41 3.61 -15.15 7.48
N PRO A 42 4.25 -14.12 8.06
CA PRO A 42 5.25 -14.30 9.10
C PRO A 42 4.72 -15.17 10.24
N SER A 43 5.58 -16.05 10.79
CA SER A 43 5.20 -17.04 11.79
C SER A 43 4.63 -16.45 13.09
N GLN A 44 4.91 -15.18 13.38
CA GLN A 44 4.41 -14.48 14.55
C GLN A 44 2.97 -13.95 14.38
N LEU A 45 2.42 -13.95 13.16
CA LEU A 45 1.08 -13.43 12.89
C LEU A 45 0.04 -14.56 12.81
N SER A 46 -1.12 -14.31 13.42
CA SER A 46 -2.25 -15.25 13.36
C SER A 46 -2.97 -15.14 12.03
N SER A 47 -2.94 -16.22 11.24
CA SER A 47 -3.71 -16.34 9.99
C SER A 47 -5.20 -16.06 10.18
N ASP A 48 -5.81 -16.58 11.26
CA ASP A 48 -7.23 -16.34 11.54
C ASP A 48 -7.53 -14.87 11.85
N ARG A 49 -6.63 -14.17 12.55
CA ARG A 49 -6.77 -12.72 12.79
C ARG A 49 -6.66 -11.95 11.48
N PHE A 50 -5.62 -12.24 10.69
CA PHE A 50 -5.37 -11.56 9.43
C PHE A 50 -6.56 -11.70 8.45
N GLN A 51 -7.10 -12.93 8.31
CA GLN A 51 -8.28 -13.19 7.50
C GLN A 51 -9.52 -12.38 7.94
N ARG A 52 -9.73 -12.23 9.26
CA ARG A 52 -10.83 -11.40 9.79
C ARG A 52 -10.64 -9.92 9.48
N VAL A 53 -9.41 -9.42 9.54
CA VAL A 53 -9.10 -8.03 9.20
C VAL A 53 -9.36 -7.79 7.71
N ALA A 54 -8.87 -8.65 6.83
CA ALA A 54 -9.11 -8.54 5.39
C ALA A 54 -10.62 -8.61 5.05
N LEU A 55 -11.35 -9.55 5.66
CA LEU A 55 -12.80 -9.66 5.43
C LEU A 55 -13.56 -8.43 5.96
N THR A 56 -13.13 -7.85 7.07
CA THR A 56 -13.68 -6.58 7.57
C THR A 56 -13.48 -5.46 6.55
N ALA A 57 -12.27 -5.35 5.97
CA ALA A 57 -11.98 -4.36 4.93
C ALA A 57 -12.87 -4.54 3.68
N PHE A 58 -13.07 -5.78 3.22
CA PHE A 58 -13.98 -6.09 2.11
C PHE A 58 -15.44 -5.71 2.43
N ASN A 59 -15.90 -5.99 3.64
CA ASN A 59 -17.28 -5.74 4.04
C ASN A 59 -17.59 -4.26 4.30
N SER A 60 -16.61 -3.48 4.77
CA SER A 60 -16.79 -2.07 5.11
C SER A 60 -16.76 -1.14 3.90
N ASN A 61 -16.28 -1.60 2.75
CA ASN A 61 -16.19 -0.81 1.52
C ASN A 61 -16.96 -1.46 0.36
N PRO A 62 -18.18 -0.99 0.03
CA PRO A 62 -18.97 -1.51 -1.09
C PRO A 62 -18.25 -1.48 -2.44
N LYS A 63 -17.30 -0.56 -2.66
CA LYS A 63 -16.52 -0.52 -3.90
C LYS A 63 -15.60 -1.74 -4.04
N LEU A 64 -15.05 -2.27 -2.94
CA LEU A 64 -14.24 -3.49 -2.97
C LEU A 64 -15.10 -4.72 -3.33
N GLN A 65 -16.39 -4.71 -2.99
CA GLN A 65 -17.32 -5.79 -3.34
C GLN A 65 -17.65 -5.85 -4.83
N ASN A 66 -17.47 -4.73 -5.54
CA ASN A 66 -17.66 -4.63 -6.99
C ASN A 66 -16.39 -4.93 -7.78
N CYS A 67 -15.24 -5.06 -7.11
CA CYS A 67 -13.98 -5.37 -7.77
C CYS A 67 -13.88 -6.86 -8.11
N ASP A 68 -13.00 -7.20 -9.05
CA ASP A 68 -12.65 -8.59 -9.33
C ASP A 68 -12.19 -9.31 -8.02
N PRO A 69 -12.83 -10.42 -7.62
CA PRO A 69 -12.50 -11.10 -6.36
C PRO A 69 -11.07 -11.63 -6.30
N MET A 70 -10.49 -12.06 -7.44
CA MET A 70 -9.12 -12.58 -7.47
C MET A 70 -8.10 -11.48 -7.25
N SER A 71 -8.35 -10.27 -7.75
CA SER A 71 -7.51 -9.11 -7.46
C SER A 71 -7.52 -8.72 -5.97
N PHE A 72 -8.66 -8.87 -5.28
CA PHE A 72 -8.73 -8.67 -3.82
C PHE A 72 -7.85 -9.68 -3.09
N ILE A 73 -7.96 -10.97 -3.44
CA ILE A 73 -7.16 -12.03 -2.84
C ILE A 73 -5.67 -11.82 -3.12
N ALA A 74 -5.30 -11.47 -4.35
CA ALA A 74 -3.90 -11.21 -4.71
C ALA A 74 -3.31 -10.05 -3.90
N ALA A 75 -4.05 -8.93 -3.79
CA ALA A 75 -3.63 -7.78 -2.98
C ALA A 75 -3.54 -8.13 -1.47
N MET A 76 -4.48 -8.95 -0.96
CA MET A 76 -4.42 -9.49 0.39
C MET A 76 -3.18 -10.38 0.61
N MET A 77 -2.81 -11.21 -0.37
CA MET A 77 -1.60 -12.06 -0.30
C MET A 77 -0.31 -11.23 -0.28
N GLN A 78 -0.25 -10.12 -1.03
CA GLN A 78 0.88 -9.19 -0.95
C GLN A 78 1.01 -8.58 0.45
N SER A 79 -0.12 -8.15 1.03
CA SER A 79 -0.17 -7.64 2.41
C SER A 79 0.27 -8.70 3.43
N ALA A 80 -0.14 -9.95 3.23
CA ALA A 80 0.22 -11.09 4.07
C ALA A 80 1.73 -11.37 4.03
N GLN A 81 2.34 -11.39 2.84
CA GLN A 81 3.79 -11.63 2.66
C GLN A 81 4.67 -10.55 3.30
N LEU A 82 4.14 -9.34 3.51
CA LEU A 82 4.82 -8.27 4.25
C LEU A 82 4.48 -8.27 5.75
N GLY A 83 3.51 -9.09 6.17
CA GLY A 83 3.00 -9.10 7.54
C GLY A 83 2.42 -7.75 7.96
N LEU A 84 1.72 -7.07 7.06
CA LEU A 84 1.05 -5.80 7.33
C LEU A 84 -0.46 -6.01 7.24
N GLU A 85 -1.19 -5.60 8.27
CA GLU A 85 -2.65 -5.73 8.31
C GLU A 85 -3.32 -4.62 7.48
N PRO A 86 -4.11 -4.95 6.43
CA PRO A 86 -4.65 -3.94 5.53
C PRO A 86 -5.83 -3.16 6.12
N ASN A 87 -5.97 -1.90 5.72
CA ASN A 87 -7.09 -1.00 6.04
C ASN A 87 -7.38 -0.86 7.54
N THR A 88 -6.34 -1.02 8.38
CA THR A 88 -6.42 -0.76 9.82
C THR A 88 -6.11 0.70 10.13
N PRO A 89 -6.54 1.22 11.31
CA PRO A 89 -6.14 2.55 11.76
C PRO A 89 -4.62 2.76 11.91
N LEU A 90 -3.83 1.68 11.90
CA LEU A 90 -2.37 1.77 11.93
C LEU A 90 -1.81 2.38 10.65
N GLY A 91 -2.53 2.33 9.52
CA GLY A 91 -2.12 2.95 8.25
C GLY A 91 -0.87 2.31 7.64
N GLN A 92 -0.66 1.02 7.85
CA GLN A 92 0.49 0.27 7.35
C GLN A 92 0.32 -0.19 5.90
N ALA A 93 -0.89 -0.62 5.54
CA ALA A 93 -1.22 -1.15 4.23
C ALA A 93 -2.70 -0.90 3.89
N TYR A 94 -3.00 -0.88 2.60
CA TYR A 94 -4.31 -0.57 2.06
C TYR A 94 -4.63 -1.46 0.86
N LEU A 95 -5.84 -2.01 0.87
CA LEU A 95 -6.51 -2.61 -0.28
C LEU A 95 -7.47 -1.55 -0.81
N ILE A 96 -7.21 -1.06 -2.01
CA ILE A 96 -7.98 0.02 -2.60
C ILE A 96 -8.64 -0.41 -3.91
N PRO A 97 -9.89 -0.04 -4.18
CA PRO A 97 -10.47 -0.15 -5.51
C PRO A 97 -9.66 0.69 -6.51
N TYR A 98 -9.37 0.12 -7.67
CA TYR A 98 -8.57 0.76 -8.70
C TYR A 98 -8.98 0.27 -10.08
N LYS A 99 -9.14 1.21 -11.01
CA LYS A 99 -9.57 0.90 -12.37
C LYS A 99 -8.37 0.59 -13.27
N VAL A 100 -8.33 -0.63 -13.80
CA VAL A 100 -7.30 -1.10 -14.75
C VAL A 100 -7.98 -1.56 -16.03
N ASN A 101 -7.64 -0.95 -17.16
CA ASN A 101 -8.17 -1.29 -18.48
C ASN A 101 -9.72 -1.38 -18.49
N GLY A 102 -10.38 -0.42 -17.83
CA GLY A 102 -11.84 -0.34 -17.75
C GLY A 102 -12.49 -1.18 -16.65
N MET A 103 -11.75 -2.09 -16.00
CA MET A 103 -12.27 -3.00 -14.98
C MET A 103 -11.92 -2.56 -13.56
N GLU A 104 -12.86 -2.72 -12.62
CA GLU A 104 -12.63 -2.47 -11.19
C GLU A 104 -11.84 -3.64 -10.60
N LYS A 105 -10.62 -3.36 -10.13
CA LYS A 105 -9.72 -4.31 -9.48
C LYS A 105 -9.31 -3.77 -8.12
N VAL A 106 -8.63 -4.59 -7.34
CA VAL A 106 -8.04 -4.18 -6.06
C VAL A 106 -6.54 -4.00 -6.24
N GLN A 107 -6.04 -2.82 -5.88
CA GLN A 107 -4.62 -2.51 -5.82
C GLN A 107 -4.14 -2.62 -4.37
N PHE A 108 -2.98 -3.24 -4.19
CA PHE A 108 -2.27 -3.18 -2.92
C PHE A 108 -1.44 -1.90 -2.86
N GLN A 109 -1.56 -1.15 -1.77
CA GLN A 109 -0.70 -0.01 -1.48
C GLN A 109 -0.14 -0.11 -0.07
N ILE A 110 1.16 0.11 0.07
CA ILE A 110 1.79 0.25 1.37
C ILE A 110 1.64 1.69 1.87
N GLY A 111 1.33 1.85 3.15
CA GLY A 111 1.37 3.15 3.82
C GLY A 111 2.79 3.50 4.23
N TYR A 112 3.05 4.80 4.47
CA TYR A 112 4.38 5.22 4.93
C TYR A 112 4.76 4.57 6.26
N LYS A 113 3.79 4.35 7.16
CA LYS A 113 4.00 3.65 8.45
C LYS A 113 4.39 2.18 8.25
N GLY A 114 3.87 1.53 7.21
CA GLY A 114 4.28 0.17 6.82
C GLY A 114 5.74 0.14 6.34
N LEU A 115 6.14 1.14 5.53
CA LEU A 115 7.55 1.30 5.14
C LEU A 115 8.46 1.55 6.35
N LEU A 116 8.04 2.38 7.31
CA LEU A 116 8.80 2.60 8.54
C LEU A 116 8.97 1.30 9.35
N GLU A 117 7.88 0.55 9.54
CA GLU A 117 7.92 -0.72 10.26
C GLU A 117 8.83 -1.75 9.60
N LEU A 118 8.71 -1.93 8.27
CA LEU A 118 9.57 -2.84 7.53
C LEU A 118 11.04 -2.40 7.55
N ALA A 119 11.30 -1.09 7.57
CA ALA A 119 12.66 -0.57 7.73
C ALA A 119 13.22 -0.91 9.11
N HIS A 120 12.43 -0.77 10.17
CA HIS A 120 12.84 -1.12 11.53
C HIS A 120 13.06 -2.62 11.76
N ARG A 121 12.39 -3.49 10.99
CA ARG A 121 12.69 -4.93 10.98
C ARG A 121 14.05 -5.25 10.34
N SER A 122 14.61 -4.33 9.55
CA SER A 122 15.92 -4.52 8.94
C SER A 122 17.04 -4.13 9.89
N GLU A 123 17.94 -5.07 10.19
CA GLU A 123 19.17 -4.81 10.97
C GLU A 123 20.13 -3.80 10.28
N LYS A 124 19.94 -3.53 8.99
CA LYS A 124 20.79 -2.60 8.22
C LYS A 124 20.40 -1.14 8.43
N LEU A 125 19.14 -0.87 8.74
CA LEU A 125 18.55 0.46 8.87
C LEU A 125 18.36 0.77 10.36
N LYS A 126 19.22 1.64 10.89
CA LYS A 126 19.12 2.11 12.29
C LYS A 126 17.85 2.93 12.49
N SER A 127 17.56 3.83 11.55
CA SER A 127 16.36 4.66 11.57
C SER A 127 15.97 5.10 10.17
N LEU A 128 14.67 5.33 9.99
CA LEU A 128 14.06 5.93 8.82
C LEU A 128 12.98 6.89 9.33
N TYR A 129 12.94 8.12 8.84
CA TYR A 129 11.90 9.07 9.20
C TYR A 129 11.70 10.11 8.10
N ALA A 130 10.57 10.81 8.15
CA ALA A 130 10.26 11.88 7.22
C ALA A 130 9.50 13.02 7.92
N HIS A 131 9.80 14.25 7.53
CA HIS A 131 9.19 15.46 8.10
C HIS A 131 8.83 16.45 7.02
N GLU A 132 7.78 17.21 7.29
CA GLU A 132 7.47 18.45 6.60
C GLU A 132 8.38 19.59 7.08
N VAL A 133 8.71 20.48 6.15
CA VAL A 133 9.45 21.73 6.38
C VAL A 133 8.51 22.89 6.09
N ARG A 134 8.51 23.92 6.93
CA ARG A 134 7.65 25.10 6.79
C ARG A 134 8.45 26.39 6.65
N GLU A 135 7.81 27.41 6.09
CA GLU A 135 8.42 28.70 5.70
C GLU A 135 9.28 29.33 6.80
N ASN A 136 8.85 29.22 8.07
CA ASN A 136 9.52 29.87 9.19
C ASN A 136 10.44 28.93 9.99
N ASP A 137 10.69 27.71 9.52
CA ASP A 137 11.67 26.80 10.12
C ASP A 137 13.11 27.20 9.71
N GLU A 138 14.10 26.94 10.57
CA GLU A 138 15.50 27.00 10.14
C GLU A 138 15.79 25.73 9.32
N PHE A 139 15.96 25.88 8.01
CA PHE A 139 16.18 24.77 7.10
C PHE A 139 17.28 25.06 6.08
N ASP A 140 18.25 24.16 5.99
CA ASP A 140 19.37 24.26 5.06
C ASP A 140 19.83 22.85 4.64
N ILE A 141 20.20 22.68 3.37
CA ILE A 141 20.60 21.39 2.80
C ILE A 141 21.77 21.53 1.83
N ASP A 142 22.75 20.64 1.97
CA ASP A 142 23.84 20.45 1.03
C ASP A 142 23.79 19.03 0.47
N TYR A 143 23.72 18.90 -0.86
CA TYR A 143 23.78 17.60 -1.56
C TYR A 143 25.21 17.19 -1.95
N GLY A 144 26.21 18.02 -1.65
CA GLY A 144 27.61 17.80 -2.05
C GLY A 144 28.20 16.47 -1.58
N LEU A 145 29.50 16.28 -1.80
CA LEU A 145 30.19 15.04 -1.40
C LEU A 145 29.96 14.67 0.08
N GLU A 146 29.80 15.68 0.92
CA GLU A 146 29.38 15.56 2.31
C GLU A 146 27.96 16.11 2.45
N GLN A 147 26.98 15.21 2.40
CA GLN A 147 25.56 15.57 2.54
C GLN A 147 25.30 16.19 3.92
N LYS A 148 24.61 17.33 3.95
CA LYS A 148 24.22 18.02 5.17
C LYS A 148 22.75 18.37 5.15
N LEU A 149 22.07 18.17 6.27
CA LEU A 149 20.69 18.61 6.48
C LEU A 149 20.58 19.24 7.86
N ILE A 150 20.14 20.50 7.90
CA ILE A 150 19.76 21.21 9.10
C ILE A 150 18.26 21.44 9.05
N HIS A 151 17.56 21.03 10.12
CA HIS A 151 16.15 21.35 10.29
C HIS A 151 15.86 21.64 11.76
N LYS A 152 15.53 22.89 12.08
CA LYS A 152 15.06 23.30 13.41
C LYS A 152 13.67 23.92 13.27
N PRO A 153 12.60 23.18 13.63
CA PRO A 153 11.26 23.71 13.58
C PRO A 153 11.09 24.95 14.45
N LEU A 154 10.33 25.94 13.98
CA LEU A 154 9.95 27.06 14.84
C LEU A 154 9.06 26.55 15.99
N LEU A 155 9.55 26.69 17.23
CA LEU A 155 8.90 26.11 18.41
C LEU A 155 7.73 26.96 18.96
N LYS A 156 7.70 28.26 18.66
CA LYS A 156 6.69 29.20 19.15
C LYS A 156 6.30 30.16 18.04
N GLY A 157 5.00 30.40 17.87
CA GLY A 157 4.46 31.23 16.80
C GLY A 157 3.96 30.41 15.61
N ASP A 158 3.65 31.09 14.52
CA ASP A 158 3.19 30.46 13.28
C ASP A 158 4.39 29.92 12.48
N ARG A 159 4.42 28.61 12.22
CA ARG A 159 5.46 27.97 11.38
C ARG A 159 5.34 28.35 9.89
N GLY A 160 4.20 28.92 9.49
CA GLY A 160 3.91 29.25 8.09
C GLY A 160 3.47 28.03 7.28
N LYS A 161 3.42 28.19 5.96
CA LYS A 161 3.01 27.14 5.02
C LYS A 161 4.09 26.07 4.88
N ILE A 162 3.69 24.88 4.43
CA ILE A 162 4.64 23.80 4.11
C ILE A 162 5.35 24.15 2.79
N ILE A 163 6.69 24.14 2.81
CA ILE A 163 7.53 24.42 1.64
C ILE A 163 8.08 23.13 1.00
N GLY A 164 8.06 22.02 1.74
CA GLY A 164 8.54 20.74 1.24
C GLY A 164 8.57 19.66 2.32
N TYR A 165 9.09 18.50 1.92
CA TYR A 165 9.22 17.34 2.77
C TYR A 165 10.60 16.73 2.54
N TYR A 166 11.16 16.11 3.58
CA TYR A 166 12.35 15.29 3.44
C TYR A 166 12.18 13.96 4.15
N ALA A 167 12.96 12.98 3.72
CA ALA A 167 13.19 11.73 4.42
C ALA A 167 14.68 11.56 4.71
N VAL A 168 15.00 10.87 5.81
CA VAL A 168 16.36 10.51 6.21
C VAL A 168 16.39 9.04 6.60
N TYR A 169 17.46 8.36 6.24
CA TYR A 169 17.82 7.11 6.89
C TYR A 169 19.20 7.18 7.54
N HIS A 170 19.39 6.35 8.56
CA HIS A 170 20.69 6.02 9.13
C HIS A 170 20.97 4.53 8.97
N LEU A 171 22.20 4.20 8.60
CA LEU A 171 22.74 2.86 8.51
C LEU A 171 23.84 2.70 9.54
N GLU A 172 24.05 1.46 9.97
CA GLU A 172 25.21 1.10 10.78
C GLU A 172 26.40 0.66 9.90
N PRO A 173 27.66 1.10 10.20
CA PRO A 173 28.02 2.18 11.13
C PRO A 173 28.00 3.55 10.44
N ASN A 174 27.37 4.54 11.10
CA ASN A 174 27.46 6.00 10.83
C ASN A 174 27.31 6.48 9.37
N ARG A 175 26.58 5.75 8.52
CA ARG A 175 26.22 6.26 7.18
C ARG A 175 24.79 6.78 7.21
N TYR A 176 24.52 7.84 6.49
CA TYR A 176 23.18 8.39 6.36
C TYR A 176 23.00 8.93 4.94
N SER A 177 21.75 9.10 4.55
CA SER A 177 21.41 9.89 3.37
C SER A 177 20.03 10.47 3.55
N PHE A 178 19.75 11.53 2.82
CA PHE A 178 18.46 12.17 2.80
C PHE A 178 18.00 12.49 1.39
N THR A 179 16.71 12.76 1.27
CA THR A 179 16.11 13.31 0.07
C THR A 179 15.13 14.37 0.51
N PHE A 180 15.20 15.53 -0.13
CA PHE A 180 14.20 16.59 0.00
C PHE A 180 13.44 16.73 -1.32
N MET A 181 12.16 17.09 -1.20
CA MET A 181 11.33 17.53 -2.32
C MET A 181 10.53 18.75 -1.89
N THR A 182 10.45 19.75 -2.76
CA THR A 182 9.60 20.91 -2.52
C THR A 182 8.13 20.50 -2.54
N TYR A 183 7.27 21.34 -1.97
CA TYR A 183 5.82 21.14 -2.02
C TYR A 183 5.34 20.99 -3.48
N ASP A 184 5.85 21.83 -4.38
CA ASP A 184 5.50 21.79 -5.81
C ASP A 184 6.00 20.53 -6.52
N GLU A 185 7.20 20.04 -6.19
CA GLU A 185 7.71 18.78 -6.72
C GLU A 185 6.84 17.60 -6.29
N ILE A 186 6.39 17.57 -5.03
CA ILE A 186 5.47 16.56 -4.52
C ILE A 186 4.12 16.66 -5.24
N LEU A 187 3.59 17.88 -5.40
CA LEU A 187 2.34 18.13 -6.09
C LEU A 187 2.39 17.63 -7.54
N ASN A 188 3.47 17.95 -8.26
CA ASN A 188 3.69 17.54 -9.64
C ASN A 188 3.89 16.02 -9.75
N ASN A 189 4.60 15.41 -8.81
CA ASN A 189 4.72 13.95 -8.74
C ASN A 189 3.36 13.28 -8.51
N GLY A 190 2.56 13.82 -7.59
CA GLY A 190 1.19 13.37 -7.33
C GLY A 190 0.32 13.45 -8.58
N LYS A 191 0.28 14.60 -9.26
CA LYS A 191 -0.46 14.78 -10.53
C LYS A 191 -0.04 13.80 -11.61
N LYS A 192 1.26 13.55 -11.74
CA LYS A 192 1.81 12.70 -12.79
C LYS A 192 1.53 11.21 -12.58
N TYR A 193 1.66 10.72 -11.35
CA TYR A 193 1.64 9.27 -11.08
C TYR A 193 0.40 8.79 -10.33
N SER A 194 -0.38 9.68 -9.69
CA SER A 194 -1.56 9.29 -8.93
C SER A 194 -2.84 9.52 -9.70
N LYS A 195 -3.52 8.43 -10.10
CA LYS A 195 -4.87 8.50 -10.70
C LYS A 195 -5.94 9.06 -9.76
N SER A 196 -5.66 9.13 -8.46
CA SER A 196 -6.53 9.66 -7.40
C SER A 196 -6.10 11.05 -6.92
N PHE A 197 -5.37 11.80 -7.75
CA PHE A 197 -4.91 13.14 -7.38
C PHE A 197 -6.07 14.15 -7.28
N GLU A 198 -6.97 14.20 -8.27
CA GLU A 198 -8.14 15.10 -8.25
C GLU A 198 -9.30 14.50 -7.45
N GLY A 199 -9.84 15.24 -6.47
CA GLY A 199 -10.99 14.81 -5.66
C GLY A 199 -10.75 13.57 -4.79
N GLY A 200 -9.47 13.26 -4.51
CA GLY A 200 -9.06 12.01 -3.91
C GLY A 200 -8.28 12.15 -2.60
N ILE A 201 -7.56 11.09 -2.24
CA ILE A 201 -6.85 10.94 -0.95
C ILE A 201 -5.83 12.07 -0.74
N TRP A 202 -5.29 12.66 -1.80
CA TRP A 202 -4.33 13.77 -1.71
C TRP A 202 -4.91 15.04 -1.08
N GLU A 203 -6.22 15.27 -1.14
CA GLU A 203 -6.83 16.44 -0.50
C GLU A 203 -6.95 16.25 1.02
N ASN A 204 -7.30 15.05 1.47
CA ASN A 204 -7.54 14.76 2.89
C ASN A 204 -6.27 14.29 3.64
N GLU A 205 -5.33 13.67 2.93
CA GLU A 205 -4.16 12.97 3.49
C GLU A 205 -2.86 13.38 2.78
N PHE A 206 -2.76 14.65 2.35
CA PHE A 206 -1.61 15.17 1.60
C PHE A 206 -0.27 14.86 2.29
N ASP A 207 -0.17 15.15 3.59
CA ASP A 207 1.07 14.97 4.37
C ASP A 207 1.52 13.50 4.39
N SER A 208 0.58 12.56 4.54
CA SER A 208 0.84 11.13 4.53
C SER A 208 1.39 10.69 3.16
N MET A 209 0.79 11.21 2.07
CA MET A 209 1.21 10.92 0.70
C MET A 209 2.55 11.55 0.33
N ALA A 210 2.79 12.77 0.78
CA ALA A 210 4.06 13.47 0.61
C ALA A 210 5.20 12.73 1.33
N LYS A 211 4.99 12.35 2.60
CA LYS A 211 5.94 11.54 3.38
C LYS A 211 6.22 10.19 2.73
N LYS A 212 5.19 9.48 2.25
CA LYS A 212 5.36 8.23 1.47
C LYS A 212 6.25 8.48 0.24
N THR A 213 6.00 9.57 -0.48
CA THR A 213 6.73 9.90 -1.72
C THR A 213 8.23 10.12 -1.46
N VAL A 214 8.59 10.95 -0.47
CA VAL A 214 10.01 11.19 -0.15
C VAL A 214 10.71 9.95 0.43
N ILE A 215 10.00 9.14 1.23
CA ILE A 215 10.54 7.85 1.73
C ILE A 215 10.81 6.90 0.57
N LYS A 216 9.85 6.72 -0.35
CA LYS A 216 10.03 5.86 -1.54
C LYS A 216 11.20 6.33 -2.39
N LYS A 217 11.32 7.65 -2.62
CA LYS A 217 12.43 8.23 -3.40
C LYS A 217 13.77 7.96 -2.74
N LEU A 218 13.87 8.11 -1.42
CA LEU A 218 15.08 7.85 -0.66
C LEU A 218 15.46 6.35 -0.67
N LEU A 219 14.50 5.46 -0.44
CA LEU A 219 14.76 4.02 -0.33
C LEU A 219 15.29 3.39 -1.63
N LYS A 220 15.12 4.03 -2.79
CA LYS A 220 15.74 3.58 -4.06
C LYS A 220 17.26 3.49 -4.01
N TYR A 221 17.90 4.26 -3.12
CA TYR A 221 19.36 4.31 -2.97
C TYR A 221 19.87 3.61 -1.71
N ALA A 222 18.95 3.10 -0.87
CA ALA A 222 19.31 2.45 0.38
C ALA A 222 19.72 0.98 0.15
N PRO A 223 20.63 0.42 0.97
CA PRO A 223 20.92 -1.01 0.95
C PRO A 223 19.80 -1.80 1.66
N LEU A 224 18.75 -2.12 0.90
CA LEU A 224 17.50 -2.66 1.42
C LEU A 224 17.55 -4.15 1.78
N SER A 225 16.78 -4.54 2.81
CA SER A 225 16.44 -5.94 3.07
C SER A 225 15.56 -6.52 1.95
N ILE A 226 15.48 -7.85 1.85
CA ILE A 226 14.60 -8.53 0.89
C ILE A 226 13.14 -8.13 1.11
N GLU A 227 12.71 -8.02 2.38
CA GLU A 227 11.35 -7.56 2.73
C GLU A 227 11.06 -6.16 2.20
N MET A 228 12.01 -5.23 2.31
CA MET A 228 11.81 -3.87 1.81
C MET A 228 11.79 -3.83 0.27
N GLN A 229 12.65 -4.62 -0.38
CA GLN A 229 12.60 -4.76 -1.84
C GLN A 229 11.24 -5.31 -2.31
N LYS A 230 10.71 -6.33 -1.60
CA LYS A 230 9.35 -6.86 -1.82
C LYS A 230 8.29 -5.78 -1.63
N ALA A 231 8.38 -4.98 -0.57
CA ALA A 231 7.43 -3.92 -0.29
C ALA A 231 7.38 -2.87 -1.41
N ILE A 232 8.54 -2.47 -1.92
CA ILE A 232 8.64 -1.54 -3.04
C ILE A 232 8.06 -2.14 -4.33
N ALA A 233 8.31 -3.42 -4.59
CA ALA A 233 7.78 -4.11 -5.76
C ALA A 233 6.25 -4.34 -5.69
N PHE A 234 5.70 -4.53 -4.50
CA PHE A 234 4.26 -4.73 -4.30
C PHE A 234 3.47 -3.44 -4.27
N ASP A 235 4.06 -2.35 -3.77
CA ASP A 235 3.36 -1.08 -3.65
C ASP A 235 2.83 -0.59 -4.99
N GLU A 236 1.55 -0.18 -5.02
CA GLU A 236 0.86 0.34 -6.20
C GLU A 236 0.73 -0.69 -7.35
N SER A 237 0.90 -1.99 -7.06
CA SER A 237 0.69 -3.05 -8.05
C SER A 237 -0.72 -3.67 -7.96
N VAL A 238 -1.24 -4.07 -9.12
CA VAL A 238 -2.48 -4.86 -9.24
C VAL A 238 -2.11 -6.21 -9.80
N LYS A 239 -2.47 -7.29 -9.11
CA LYS A 239 -2.22 -8.68 -9.53
C LYS A 239 -3.56 -9.42 -9.60
N GLU A 240 -3.67 -10.40 -10.50
CA GLU A 240 -4.93 -11.14 -10.74
C GLU A 240 -4.81 -12.64 -10.47
N SER A 241 -3.62 -13.09 -10.10
CA SER A 241 -3.32 -14.46 -9.77
C SER A 241 -2.51 -14.50 -8.48
N ILE A 242 -2.44 -15.70 -7.90
CA ILE A 242 -1.76 -15.96 -6.65
C ILE A 242 -0.58 -16.90 -6.88
N SER A 243 0.45 -16.71 -6.08
CA SER A 243 1.64 -17.56 -6.02
C SER A 243 2.14 -17.62 -4.59
N ASN A 244 2.90 -18.66 -4.25
CA ASN A 244 3.59 -18.76 -2.96
C ASN A 244 4.54 -17.58 -2.74
N ASP A 245 5.14 -17.05 -3.81
CA ASP A 245 5.83 -15.75 -3.79
C ASP A 245 5.17 -14.84 -4.84
N MET A 246 4.56 -13.75 -4.38
CA MET A 246 3.84 -12.83 -5.26
C MET A 246 4.77 -12.03 -6.16
N LEU A 247 6.10 -12.03 -5.91
CA LEU A 247 7.07 -11.42 -6.83
C LEU A 247 7.08 -12.07 -8.22
N PHE A 248 6.72 -13.35 -8.33
CA PHE A 248 6.66 -14.06 -9.62
C PHE A 248 5.41 -13.77 -10.44
N ILE A 249 4.45 -13.05 -9.88
CA ILE A 249 3.24 -12.66 -10.60
C ILE A 249 3.48 -11.28 -11.20
N GLU A 250 3.47 -11.16 -12.52
CA GLU A 250 3.57 -9.86 -13.16
C GLU A 250 2.35 -8.99 -12.80
N PRO A 251 2.56 -7.70 -12.47
CA PRO A 251 1.44 -6.79 -12.28
C PRO A 251 0.70 -6.58 -13.60
N VAL A 252 -0.61 -6.36 -13.51
CA VAL A 252 -1.37 -5.94 -14.68
C VAL A 252 -0.93 -4.53 -15.06
N GLU A 253 -0.30 -4.41 -16.23
CA GLU A 253 0.03 -3.11 -16.77
C GLU A 253 -1.27 -2.37 -17.15
N SER A 254 -1.42 -1.17 -16.60
CA SER A 254 -2.34 -0.18 -17.17
C SER A 254 -1.81 0.11 -18.56
N GLN A 255 -2.62 -0.09 -19.60
CA GLN A 255 -2.36 0.59 -20.88
C GLN A 255 -2.47 2.08 -20.59
N LEU A 256 -1.37 2.70 -20.20
CA LEU A 256 -1.21 4.13 -20.36
C LEU A 256 -1.31 4.30 -21.87
N LEU A 257 -2.32 5.03 -22.34
CA LEU A 257 -2.26 5.58 -23.69
C LEU A 257 -0.88 6.22 -23.79
N ASP A 258 -0.05 5.71 -24.70
CA ASP A 258 1.22 6.34 -25.06
C ASP A 258 0.91 7.79 -25.41
N VAL A 259 1.06 8.69 -24.43
CA VAL A 259 1.17 10.11 -24.72
C VAL A 259 2.59 10.27 -25.21
N SER A 260 2.76 9.85 -26.46
CA SER A 260 3.89 10.21 -27.32
C SER A 260 3.93 11.74 -27.33
N ILE A 261 4.93 12.32 -26.68
CA ILE A 261 5.46 13.66 -26.97
C ILE A 261 6.97 13.54 -26.97
#